data_AF-A0A2E0VYK5-F1
#
_entry.id   AF-A0A2E0VYK5-F1
#
_cell.length_a   1.000
_cell.length_b   1.000
_cell.length_c   1.000
_cell.angle_alpha   90.00
_cell.angle_beta   90.00
_cell.angle_gamma   90.00
#
_symmetry.space_group_name_H-M   'P 1'
#
loop_
_entity.id
_entity.type
_entity.pdbx_description
1 polymer ?
#
loop_
_entity_poly.entity_id
_entity_poly.type
_entity_poly.pdbx_seq_one_letter_code
_entity_poly.pdbx_strand_id
1 'polypeptide(L)'
;MIEIKIPTSAAVIMLTERMRYELQLRIKAGCFEPGYEIENLSSSDLLSIAETSAFDLVFLLPVDILIEESNLPEIITEAFHALSKIFGREEFTIYTKERAEILLNKVKNTFNQIEPNQNYFPN
;
A
#
# COMPACT_ATOMS: atom_id res chain seq x y z
N MET A 1 -8.30 -12.28 15.07
CA MET A 1 -7.92 -12.23 13.65
C MET A 1 -9.13 -11.81 12.85
N ILE A 2 -9.13 -10.59 12.31
CA ILE A 2 -10.16 -10.11 11.38
C ILE A 2 -9.88 -10.71 9.99
N GLU A 3 -10.90 -11.31 9.40
CA GLU A 3 -10.85 -11.73 8.01
C GLU A 3 -11.51 -10.66 7.13
N ILE A 4 -10.67 -9.95 6.38
CA ILE A 4 -11.11 -8.94 5.42
C ILE A 4 -11.48 -9.66 4.13
N LYS A 5 -12.74 -9.51 3.74
CA LYS A 5 -13.30 -10.13 2.52
C LYS A 5 -13.15 -9.19 1.33
N ILE A 6 -11.90 -8.90 0.96
CA ILE A 6 -11.59 -8.17 -0.27
C ILE A 6 -11.13 -9.19 -1.32
N PRO A 7 -11.83 -9.31 -2.46
CA PRO A 7 -11.33 -10.12 -3.57
C PRO A 7 -9.98 -9.60 -4.06
N THR A 8 -9.03 -10.49 -4.35
CA THR A 8 -7.70 -10.12 -4.88
C THR A 8 -7.81 -9.21 -6.11
N SER A 9 -8.80 -9.45 -7.00
CA SER A 9 -9.05 -8.61 -8.16
C SER A 9 -9.41 -7.16 -7.81
N ALA A 10 -10.20 -6.95 -6.74
CA ALA A 10 -10.53 -5.61 -6.27
C ALA A 10 -9.32 -4.91 -5.66
N ALA A 11 -8.53 -5.62 -4.85
CA ALA A 11 -7.28 -5.09 -4.29
C ALA A 11 -6.31 -4.66 -5.40
N VAL A 12 -6.18 -5.48 -6.45
CA VAL A 12 -5.34 -5.19 -7.61
C VAL A 12 -5.80 -3.95 -8.39
N ILE A 13 -7.10 -3.80 -8.62
CA ILE A 13 -7.66 -2.61 -9.28
C ILE A 13 -7.35 -1.35 -8.45
N MET A 14 -7.67 -1.37 -7.15
CA MET A 14 -7.44 -0.24 -6.26
C MET A 14 -5.95 0.13 -6.20
N LEU A 15 -5.07 -0.87 -6.09
CA LEU A 15 -3.63 -0.66 -6.06
C LEU A 15 -3.11 -0.09 -7.39
N THR A 16 -3.60 -0.58 -8.52
CA THR A 16 -3.23 -0.08 -9.86
C THR A 16 -3.65 1.39 -10.05
N GLU A 17 -4.88 1.74 -9.66
CA GLU A 17 -5.37 3.12 -9.73
C GLU A 17 -4.54 4.04 -8.82
N ARG A 18 -4.24 3.59 -7.60
CA ARG A 18 -3.43 4.37 -6.67
C ARG A 18 -2.00 4.56 -7.16
N MET A 19 -1.38 3.52 -7.75
CA MET A 19 -0.04 3.61 -8.35
C MET A 19 0.01 4.64 -9.48
N ARG A 20 -0.99 4.66 -10.36
CA ARG A 20 -1.06 5.67 -11.43
C ARG A 20 -1.22 7.08 -10.86
N TYR A 21 -2.04 7.24 -9.84
CA TYR A 21 -2.21 8.53 -9.17
C TYR A 21 -0.92 8.99 -8.49
N GLU A 22 -0.23 8.11 -7.77
CA GLU A 22 1.05 8.40 -7.12
C GLU A 22 2.14 8.78 -8.15
N LEU A 23 2.23 8.07 -9.28
CA LEU A 23 3.15 8.45 -10.36
C LEU A 23 2.85 9.85 -10.89
N GLN A 24 1.57 10.20 -11.10
CA GLN A 24 1.19 11.54 -11.53
C GLN A 24 1.57 12.62 -10.50
N LEU A 25 1.44 12.32 -9.20
CA LEU A 25 1.89 13.24 -8.14
C LEU A 25 3.40 13.44 -8.18
N ARG A 26 4.18 12.37 -8.32
CA ARG A 26 5.65 12.44 -8.40
C ARG A 26 6.14 13.16 -9.66
N ILE A 27 5.46 12.99 -10.80
CA ILE A 27 5.73 13.78 -12.02
C ILE A 27 5.47 15.27 -11.74
N LYS A 28 4.33 15.63 -11.13
CA LYS A 28 4.03 17.02 -10.78
C LYS A 28 5.03 17.62 -9.79
N ALA A 29 5.60 16.79 -8.91
CA ALA A 29 6.62 17.20 -7.95
C ALA A 29 8.03 17.32 -8.57
N GLY A 30 8.21 16.97 -9.86
CA GLY A 30 9.51 16.99 -10.54
C GLY A 30 10.42 15.81 -10.22
N CYS A 31 9.89 14.73 -9.64
CA CYS A 31 10.66 13.50 -9.39
C CYS A 31 10.84 12.64 -10.65
N PHE A 32 9.95 12.79 -11.63
CA PHE A 32 10.00 12.13 -12.93
C PHE A 32 9.66 13.12 -14.04
N GLU A 33 10.19 12.87 -15.23
CA GLU A 33 9.86 13.66 -16.42
C GLU A 33 8.40 13.41 -16.85
N PRO A 34 7.74 14.39 -17.49
CA PRO A 34 6.43 14.20 -18.09
C PRO A 34 6.43 13.04 -19.09
N GLY A 35 5.38 12.21 -19.05
CA GLY A 35 5.23 11.07 -19.95
C GLY A 35 5.85 9.76 -19.45
N TYR A 36 6.43 9.73 -18.25
CA TYR A 36 6.75 8.46 -17.59
C TYR A 36 5.48 7.62 -17.37
N GLU A 37 5.59 6.33 -17.65
CA GLU A 37 4.56 5.31 -17.43
C GLU A 37 5.09 4.27 -16.45
N ILE A 38 4.18 3.50 -15.81
CA ILE A 38 4.55 2.51 -14.78
C ILE A 38 5.54 1.48 -15.33
N GLU A 39 5.33 1.09 -16.57
CA GLU A 39 6.11 0.13 -17.33
C GLU A 39 7.55 0.58 -17.56
N ASN A 40 7.79 1.90 -17.58
CA ASN A 40 9.09 2.52 -17.87
C ASN A 40 9.91 2.81 -16.60
N LEU A 41 9.36 2.53 -15.42
CA LEU A 41 10.04 2.79 -14.15
C LEU A 41 11.17 1.78 -13.89
N SER A 42 12.23 2.25 -13.23
CA SER A 42 13.23 1.38 -12.64
C SER A 42 12.59 0.46 -11.59
N SER A 43 13.22 -0.68 -11.32
CA SER A 43 12.75 -1.63 -10.30
C SER A 43 12.55 -0.99 -8.93
N SER A 44 13.46 -0.09 -8.52
CA SER A 44 13.37 0.62 -7.24
C SER A 44 12.22 1.63 -7.22
N ASP A 45 12.02 2.39 -8.30
CA ASP A 45 10.95 3.37 -8.39
C ASP A 45 9.57 2.72 -8.46
N LEU A 46 9.46 1.64 -9.24
CA LEU A 46 8.24 0.85 -9.38
C LEU A 46 7.79 0.31 -8.02
N LEU A 47 8.69 -0.34 -7.29
CA LEU A 47 8.41 -0.86 -5.96
C LEU A 47 8.09 0.27 -4.98
N SER A 48 8.83 1.39 -5.03
CA SER A 48 8.56 2.55 -4.19
C SER A 48 7.15 3.11 -4.40
N ILE A 49 6.71 3.25 -5.65
CA ILE A 49 5.36 3.72 -5.99
C ILE A 49 4.30 2.71 -5.54
N ALA A 50 4.51 1.41 -5.79
CA ALA A 50 3.59 0.37 -5.38
C ALA A 50 3.43 0.28 -3.86
N GLU A 51 4.53 0.34 -3.11
CA GLU A 51 4.50 0.31 -1.64
C GLU A 51 3.90 1.59 -1.05
N THR A 52 4.18 2.75 -1.63
CA THR A 52 3.53 4.00 -1.20
C THR A 52 2.02 3.94 -1.43
N SER A 53 1.62 3.39 -2.58
CA SER A 53 0.22 3.21 -2.93
C SER A 53 -0.50 2.22 -2.01
N ALA A 54 0.14 1.10 -1.68
CA ALA A 54 -0.38 0.12 -0.73
C ALA A 54 -0.48 0.72 0.68
N PHE A 55 0.53 1.47 1.11
CA PHE A 55 0.51 2.19 2.38
C PHE A 55 -0.68 3.15 2.45
N ASP A 56 -0.90 3.99 1.42
CA ASP A 56 -2.02 4.92 1.37
C ASP A 56 -3.37 4.21 1.46
N LEU A 57 -3.55 3.12 0.70
CA LEU A 57 -4.80 2.36 0.72
C LEU A 57 -5.08 1.74 2.08
N VAL A 58 -4.04 1.18 2.72
CA VAL A 58 -4.16 0.64 4.08
C VAL A 58 -4.48 1.76 5.06
N PHE A 59 -3.84 2.92 4.95
CA PHE A 59 -4.04 4.05 5.85
C PHE A 59 -5.49 4.59 5.83
N LEU A 60 -6.25 4.32 4.76
CA LEU A 60 -7.66 4.67 4.63
C LEU A 60 -8.61 3.65 5.27
N LEU A 61 -8.12 2.50 5.74
CA LEU A 61 -8.95 1.51 6.41
C LEU A 61 -9.36 1.99 7.81
N PRO A 62 -10.53 1.54 8.31
CA PRO A 62 -10.92 1.76 9.70
C PRO A 62 -9.81 1.34 10.68
N VAL A 63 -9.58 2.15 11.71
CA VAL A 63 -8.50 1.92 12.69
C VAL A 63 -8.57 0.54 13.34
N ASP A 64 -9.77 0.03 13.60
CA ASP A 64 -9.99 -1.30 14.18
C ASP A 64 -9.40 -2.42 13.29
N ILE A 65 -9.44 -2.25 11.97
CA ILE A 65 -8.84 -3.18 11.00
C ILE A 65 -7.31 -3.10 11.03
N LEU A 66 -6.76 -1.93 11.36
CA LEU A 66 -5.33 -1.67 11.37
C LEU A 66 -4.66 -2.16 12.65
N ILE A 67 -5.33 -2.03 13.80
CA ILE A 67 -4.76 -2.43 15.10
C ILE A 67 -4.87 -3.94 15.35
N GLU A 68 -5.91 -4.59 14.83
CA GLU A 68 -6.10 -6.02 15.00
C GLU A 68 -5.22 -6.85 14.04
N GLU A 69 -4.90 -8.09 14.43
CA GLU A 69 -4.33 -9.05 13.50
C GLU A 69 -5.34 -9.38 12.40
N SER A 70 -4.91 -9.35 11.14
CA SER A 70 -5.76 -9.58 9.98
C SER A 70 -5.01 -10.28 8.85
N ASN A 71 -5.75 -10.71 7.83
CA ASN A 71 -5.21 -11.27 6.59
C ASN A 71 -4.73 -10.20 5.58
N LEU A 72 -4.52 -8.95 6.01
CA LEU A 72 -3.99 -7.88 5.15
C LEU A 72 -2.63 -8.20 4.52
N PRO A 73 -1.64 -8.78 5.25
CA PRO A 73 -0.36 -9.11 4.63
C PRO A 73 -0.51 -10.05 3.43
N GLU A 74 -1.39 -11.04 3.53
CA GLU A 74 -1.72 -11.97 2.45
C GLU A 74 -2.36 -11.25 1.27
N ILE A 75 -3.39 -10.42 1.53
CA ILE A 75 -4.08 -9.65 0.47
C ILE A 75 -3.09 -8.76 -0.29
N ILE A 76 -2.20 -8.06 0.42
CA ILE A 76 -1.18 -7.20 -0.20
C ILE A 76 -0.21 -8.05 -1.03
N THR A 77 0.27 -9.16 -0.48
CA THR A 77 1.22 -10.05 -1.18
C THR A 77 0.61 -10.61 -2.46
N GLU A 78 -0.62 -11.12 -2.41
CA GLU A 78 -1.33 -11.63 -3.57
C GLU A 78 -1.62 -10.54 -4.61
N ALA A 79 -1.96 -9.32 -4.16
CA ALA A 79 -2.17 -8.20 -5.06
C ALA A 79 -0.87 -7.84 -5.80
N PHE A 80 0.27 -7.79 -5.10
CA PHE A 80 1.57 -7.59 -5.74
C PHE A 80 1.87 -8.72 -6.73
N HIS A 81 1.70 -9.98 -6.34
CA HIS A 81 1.91 -11.11 -7.28
C HIS A 81 1.01 -11.04 -8.51
N ALA A 82 -0.22 -10.53 -8.38
CA ALA A 82 -1.10 -10.31 -9.52
C ALA A 82 -0.66 -9.11 -10.39
N LEU A 83 -0.07 -8.08 -9.81
CA LEU A 83 0.53 -6.96 -10.56
C LEU A 83 1.67 -7.41 -11.48
N SER A 84 2.42 -8.46 -11.12
CA SER A 84 3.49 -8.98 -11.99
C SER A 84 2.94 -9.45 -13.34
N LYS A 85 1.72 -10.03 -13.35
CA LYS A 85 1.03 -10.47 -14.56
C LYS A 85 0.46 -9.30 -15.37
N ILE A 86 0.07 -8.22 -14.70
CA ILE A 86 -0.50 -7.03 -15.35
C ILE A 86 0.58 -6.21 -16.04
N PHE A 87 1.69 -5.96 -15.34
CA PHE A 87 2.76 -5.10 -15.84
C PHE A 87 3.92 -5.86 -16.47
N GLY A 88 3.96 -7.20 -16.35
CA GLY A 88 5.08 -8.01 -16.84
C GLY A 88 6.38 -7.79 -16.06
N ARG A 89 6.28 -7.46 -14.77
CA ARG A 89 7.39 -7.02 -13.91
C ARG A 89 7.68 -8.05 -12.82
N GLU A 90 8.82 -8.73 -12.91
CA GLU A 90 9.21 -9.82 -11.99
C GLU A 90 9.44 -9.33 -10.55
N GLU A 91 9.74 -8.05 -10.37
CA GLU A 91 9.94 -7.42 -9.07
C GLU A 91 8.73 -7.59 -8.14
N PHE A 92 7.54 -7.67 -8.74
CA PHE A 92 6.31 -7.92 -8.01
C PHE A 92 6.11 -9.38 -7.62
N THR A 93 6.64 -10.33 -8.40
CA THR A 93 6.55 -11.77 -8.09
C THR A 93 7.37 -12.13 -6.85
N ILE A 94 8.51 -11.46 -6.65
CA ILE A 94 9.39 -11.71 -5.51
C ILE A 94 8.98 -10.93 -4.25
N TYR A 95 7.87 -10.19 -4.29
CA TYR A 95 7.36 -9.47 -3.12
C TYR A 95 6.90 -10.48 -2.05
N THR A 96 7.40 -10.36 -0.83
CA THR A 96 7.15 -11.33 0.24
C THR A 96 6.10 -10.84 1.24
N LYS A 97 5.46 -11.80 1.91
CA LYS A 97 4.56 -11.51 3.03
C LYS A 97 5.25 -10.72 4.14
N GLU A 98 6.50 -11.07 4.47
CA GLU A 98 7.31 -10.33 5.45
C GLU A 98 7.45 -8.84 5.08
N ARG A 99 7.62 -8.54 3.78
CA ARG A 99 7.70 -7.16 3.31
C ARG A 99 6.36 -6.42 3.45
N ALA A 100 5.24 -7.10 3.19
CA ALA A 100 3.91 -6.57 3.46
C ALA A 100 3.70 -6.31 4.96
N GLU A 101 4.15 -7.21 5.84
CA GLU A 101 4.09 -7.04 7.30
C GLU A 101 4.93 -5.83 7.76
N ILE A 102 6.14 -5.64 7.22
CA ILE A 102 6.98 -4.48 7.50
C ILE A 102 6.26 -3.18 7.09
N LEU A 103 5.61 -3.15 5.92
CA LEU A 103 4.81 -2.01 5.47
C LEU A 103 3.66 -1.72 6.44
N LEU A 104 2.90 -2.75 6.83
CA LEU A 104 1.77 -2.63 7.76
C LEU A 104 2.21 -2.19 9.16
N ASN A 105 3.37 -2.65 9.64
CA ASN A 105 3.91 -2.27 10.94
C ASN A 105 4.20 -0.76 11.01
N LYS A 106 4.60 -0.13 9.90
CA LYS A 106 4.75 1.34 9.85
C LYS A 106 3.41 2.04 10.08
N VAL A 107 2.34 1.55 9.46
CA VAL A 107 0.97 2.07 9.67
C VAL A 107 0.55 1.88 11.13
N LYS A 108 0.69 0.67 11.67
CA LYS A 108 0.35 0.36 13.07
C LYS A 108 1.08 1.25 14.06
N ASN A 109 2.39 1.45 13.86
CA ASN A 109 3.19 2.31 14.72
C ASN A 109 2.73 3.77 14.69
N THR A 110 2.24 4.27 13.56
CA THR A 110 1.64 5.61 13.49
C THR A 110 0.41 5.73 14.36
N PHE A 111 -0.46 4.72 14.40
CA PHE A 111 -1.69 4.75 15.22
C PHE A 111 -1.45 4.43 16.70
N ASN A 112 -0.50 3.55 17.03
CA ASN A 112 -0.15 3.26 18.43
C ASN A 112 0.50 4.45 19.15
N GLN A 113 1.08 5.40 18.40
CA GLN A 113 1.54 6.67 18.96
C GLN A 113 0.39 7.65 19.29
N ILE A 114 -0.86 7.34 18.92
CA ILE A 114 -2.06 8.16 19.15
C ILE A 114 -2.79 7.69 20.43
N GLU A 115 -2.10 7.04 21.38
CA GLU A 115 -2.70 6.72 22.68
C GLU A 115 -3.29 7.97 23.39
N PRO A 116 -4.37 7.81 24.17
CA PRO A 116 -5.35 8.85 24.49
C PRO A 116 -4.87 9.79 25.60
N ASN A 117 -3.80 10.54 25.38
CA ASN A 117 -3.45 11.67 26.24
C ASN A 117 -4.10 12.94 25.71
N GLN A 118 -5.40 13.07 25.96
CA GLN A 118 -6.05 14.28 26.49
C GLN A 118 -7.57 14.06 26.47
N ASN A 119 -8.19 14.14 27.66
CA ASN A 119 -9.63 14.36 27.78
C ASN A 119 -9.98 15.63 26.97
N TYR A 120 -10.54 15.46 25.77
CA TYR A 120 -11.04 16.57 24.95
C TYR A 120 -12.36 17.15 25.46
N PHE A 121 -12.87 16.64 26.58
CA PHE A 121 -13.99 17.21 27.32
C PHE A 121 -13.51 17.72 28.68
N PRO A 122 -13.16 19.01 28.81
CA PRO A 122 -13.14 19.64 30.13
C PRO A 122 -14.58 19.68 30.66
N ASN A 123 -14.75 19.26 31.92
CA ASN A 123 -16.00 19.34 32.67
C ASN A 123 -16.60 20.76 32.68
#